data_AF-A0A4Y2ERB1-F1
#
_entry.id   AF-A0A4Y2ERB1-F1
#
_cell.length_a   1.000
_cell.length_b   1.000
_cell.length_c   1.000
_cell.angle_alpha   90.00
_cell.angle_beta   90.00
_cell.angle_gamma   90.00
#
_symmetry.space_group_name_H-M   'P 1'
#
loop_
_entity.id
_entity.type
_entity.pdbx_description
1 polymer ?
#
loop_
_entity_poly.entity_id
_entity_poly.type
_entity_poly.pdbx_seq_one_letter_code
_entity_poly.pdbx_strand_id
1 'polypeptide(L)'
;MTLLTPQGRATKEQKQGCPQGSCSGPALWNLVANEILNQVWPDNVHIQSFANDFVLVIEADTNKSLVADTQSAITQFSSENELAISTEKTNYILFSKMVRSSKITFKGV
;
A
#
# COMPACT_ATOMS: atom_id res chain seq x y z
N MET A 1 -13.73 18.41 10.98
CA MET A 1 -14.55 17.38 11.64
C MET A 1 -15.19 17.95 12.90
N THR A 2 -16.48 17.71 13.10
CA THR A 2 -17.18 18.16 14.31
C THR A 2 -17.86 16.97 14.98
N LEU A 3 -17.62 16.81 16.28
CA LEU A 3 -18.15 15.76 17.12
C LEU A 3 -19.07 16.36 18.18
N LEU A 4 -20.11 15.62 18.54
CA LEU A 4 -20.95 15.91 19.70
C LEU A 4 -20.43 15.06 20.86
N THR A 5 -20.02 15.71 21.95
CA THR A 5 -19.56 15.06 23.19
C THR A 5 -20.50 15.45 24.35
N PRO A 6 -20.44 14.75 25.50
CA PRO A 6 -21.20 15.14 26.69
C PRO A 6 -20.92 16.57 27.17
N GLN A 7 -19.77 17.15 26.81
CA GLN A 7 -19.37 18.53 27.15
C GLN A 7 -19.76 19.56 26.07
N GLY A 8 -20.42 19.12 24.99
CA GLY A 8 -20.86 19.98 23.88
C GLY A 8 -20.19 19.65 22.55
N ARG A 9 -20.07 20.66 21.69
CA ARG A 9 -19.55 20.51 20.32
C ARG A 9 -18.03 20.66 20.30
N ALA A 10 -17.32 19.63 19.86
CA ALA A 10 -15.88 19.68 19.61
C ALA A 10 -15.61 19.76 18.11
N THR A 11 -14.85 20.75 17.65
CA THR A 11 -14.46 20.89 16.24
C THR A 11 -12.95 20.84 16.12
N LYS A 12 -12.45 20.03 15.18
CA LYS A 12 -11.04 19.95 14.81
C LYS A 12 -10.91 19.96 13.29
N GLU A 13 -9.96 20.71 12.77
CA GLU A 13 -9.61 20.67 11.35
C GLU A 13 -9.01 19.29 11.00
N GLN A 14 -9.44 18.70 9.89
CA GLN A 14 -8.89 17.45 9.36
C GLN A 14 -8.54 17.69 7.89
N LYS A 15 -7.24 17.78 7.60
CA LYS A 15 -6.72 18.07 6.25
C LYS A 15 -6.52 16.81 5.40
N GLN A 16 -6.35 15.65 6.03
CA GLN A 16 -6.14 14.37 5.35
C GLN A 16 -6.95 13.25 6.03
N GLY A 17 -7.44 12.32 5.21
CA GLY A 17 -8.26 11.18 5.62
C GLY A 17 -9.73 11.51 5.83
N CYS A 18 -10.50 10.51 6.25
CA CYS A 18 -11.92 10.62 6.53
C CYS A 18 -12.22 10.42 8.03
N PRO A 19 -13.33 10.97 8.55
CA PRO A 19 -13.84 10.59 9.86
C PRO A 19 -14.07 9.08 9.96
N GLN A 20 -13.64 8.46 11.06
CA GLN A 20 -13.94 7.06 11.31
C GLN A 20 -15.46 6.86 11.41
N GLY A 21 -15.98 5.83 10.74
CA GLY A 21 -17.41 5.57 10.64
C GLY A 21 -18.14 6.40 9.58
N SER A 22 -17.42 7.20 8.78
CA SER A 22 -18.01 7.88 7.62
C SER A 22 -18.48 6.87 6.57
N CYS A 23 -19.76 6.97 6.16
CA CYS A 23 -20.31 6.17 5.07
C CYS A 23 -19.64 6.43 3.72
N SER A 24 -19.12 7.64 3.51
CA SER A 24 -18.41 8.02 2.27
C SER A 24 -16.93 7.66 2.30
N GLY A 25 -16.37 7.30 3.47
CA GLY A 25 -14.96 6.96 3.64
C GLY A 25 -14.48 5.88 2.68
N PRO A 26 -15.17 4.73 2.56
CA PRO A 26 -14.79 3.68 1.62
C PRO A 26 -14.78 4.13 0.15
N ALA A 27 -15.78 4.92 -0.27
CA ALA A 27 -15.85 5.42 -1.64
C ALA A 27 -14.71 6.40 -1.95
N LEU A 28 -14.37 7.29 -1.01
CA LEU A 28 -13.24 8.20 -1.14
C LEU A 28 -11.91 7.45 -1.15
N TRP A 29 -11.78 6.39 -0.35
CA TRP A 29 -10.60 5.53 -0.38
C TRP A 29 -10.44 4.83 -1.73
N ASN A 30 -11.52 4.37 -2.36
CA ASN A 30 -11.46 3.77 -3.69
C ASN A 30 -10.89 4.74 -4.74
N LEU A 31 -11.14 6.05 -4.62
CA LEU A 31 -10.55 7.04 -5.54
C LEU A 31 -9.02 7.10 -5.38
N VAL A 32 -8.54 7.17 -4.14
CA VAL A 32 -7.11 7.16 -3.82
C VAL A 32 -6.46 5.84 -4.28
N ALA A 33 -7.09 4.70 -3.99
CA ALA A 33 -6.58 3.41 -4.41
C ALA A 33 -6.56 3.27 -5.94
N ASN A 34 -7.57 3.81 -6.64
CA ASN A 34 -7.66 3.75 -8.10
C ASN A 34 -6.52 4.52 -8.79
N GLU A 35 -6.01 5.60 -8.20
CA GLU A 35 -4.81 6.27 -8.73
C GLU A 35 -3.58 5.35 -8.71
N ILE A 36 -3.40 4.57 -7.63
CA ILE A 36 -2.30 3.62 -7.48
C ILE A 36 -2.46 2.42 -8.42
N LEU A 37 -3.68 1.88 -8.50
CA LEU A 37 -3.98 0.73 -9.35
C LEU A 37 -3.82 1.03 -10.85
N ASN A 38 -4.05 2.28 -11.28
CA ASN A 38 -3.93 2.68 -12.69
C ASN A 38 -2.55 3.25 -13.08
N GLN A 39 -1.56 3.17 -12.19
CA GLN A 39 -0.18 3.48 -12.57
C GLN A 39 0.33 2.50 -13.63
N VAL A 40 1.36 2.91 -14.37
CA VAL A 40 2.05 2.02 -15.30
C VAL A 40 2.97 1.11 -14.50
N TRP A 41 2.52 -0.11 -14.24
CA TRP A 41 3.32 -1.16 -13.61
C TRP A 41 4.13 -1.94 -14.65
N PRO A 42 5.36 -2.39 -14.32
CA PRO A 42 6.11 -3.30 -15.18
C PRO A 42 5.32 -4.59 -15.47
N ASP A 43 5.53 -5.21 -16.64
CA ASP A 43 4.78 -6.40 -17.07
C ASP A 43 4.86 -7.57 -16.08
N ASN A 44 5.96 -7.68 -15.34
CA ASN A 44 6.18 -8.73 -14.33
C ASN A 44 5.64 -8.36 -12.93
N VAL A 45 4.93 -7.24 -12.80
CA VAL A 45 4.33 -6.76 -11.55
C VAL A 45 2.82 -6.67 -11.71
N HIS A 46 2.10 -7.43 -10.90
CA HIS A 46 0.65 -7.33 -10.78
C HIS A 46 0.28 -6.69 -9.43
N ILE A 47 -0.62 -5.71 -9.46
CA ILE A 47 -1.14 -5.07 -8.25
C ILE A 47 -2.64 -5.38 -8.09
N GLN A 48 -3.04 -5.66 -6.85
CA GLN A 48 -4.43 -5.77 -6.47
C GLN A 48 -4.66 -5.07 -5.13
N SER A 49 -5.86 -4.56 -4.90
CA SER A 49 -6.27 -4.05 -3.60
C SER A 49 -7.63 -4.59 -3.17
N PHE A 50 -7.82 -4.64 -1.86
CA PHE A 50 -9.13 -4.86 -1.24
C PHE A 50 -9.24 -3.99 0.00
N ALA A 51 -10.23 -3.11 0.02
CA ALA A 51 -10.29 -2.03 1.01
C ALA A 51 -8.92 -1.32 1.09
N ASN A 52 -8.34 -1.20 2.29
CA ASN A 52 -7.06 -0.53 2.54
C ASN A 52 -5.82 -1.39 2.32
N ASP A 53 -5.96 -2.65 1.94
CA ASP A 53 -4.83 -3.57 1.78
C ASP A 53 -4.47 -3.72 0.31
N PHE A 54 -3.16 -3.69 0.02
CA PHE A 54 -2.60 -3.89 -1.32
C PHE A 54 -1.73 -5.14 -1.34
N VAL A 55 -1.73 -5.82 -2.49
CA VAL A 55 -0.85 -6.94 -2.79
C VAL A 55 -0.12 -6.66 -4.10
N LEU A 56 1.20 -6.79 -4.07
CA LEU A 56 2.08 -6.77 -5.23
C LEU A 56 2.55 -8.20 -5.48
N VAL A 57 2.30 -8.74 -6.67
CA VAL A 57 2.79 -10.03 -7.13
C VAL A 57 3.87 -9.77 -8.17
N ILE A 58 5.08 -10.25 -7.91
CA ILE A 58 6.26 -9.92 -8.70
C ILE A 58 6.91 -11.22 -9.18
N GLU A 59 7.00 -11.36 -10.50
CA GLU A 59 7.63 -12.50 -11.15
C GLU A 59 9.07 -12.17 -11.53
N ALA A 60 9.99 -13.12 -11.30
CA ALA A 60 11.39 -12.96 -11.66
C ALA A 60 12.08 -14.32 -11.80
N ASP A 61 12.95 -14.45 -12.81
CA ASP A 61 13.67 -15.70 -13.10
C ASP A 61 14.81 -16.00 -12.10
N THR A 62 15.33 -14.97 -11.44
CA THR A 62 16.47 -15.10 -10.55
C THR A 62 16.21 -14.42 -9.21
N ASN A 63 16.88 -14.92 -8.18
CA ASN A 63 16.90 -14.29 -6.86
C ASN A 63 17.39 -12.84 -6.88
N LYS A 64 18.27 -12.48 -7.81
CA LYS A 64 18.81 -11.12 -7.93
C LYS A 64 17.79 -10.17 -8.54
N SER A 65 17.14 -10.58 -9.64
CA SER A 65 16.07 -9.80 -10.25
C SER A 65 14.88 -9.67 -9.31
N LEU A 66 14.48 -10.75 -8.62
CA LEU A 66 13.39 -10.71 -7.65
C LEU A 66 13.58 -9.60 -6.59
N VAL A 67 14.77 -9.50 -6.01
CA VAL A 67 15.08 -8.46 -5.01
C VAL A 67 15.05 -7.07 -5.63
N ALA A 68 15.64 -6.89 -6.81
CA ALA A 68 15.68 -5.61 -7.50
C ALA A 68 14.27 -5.14 -7.91
N ASP A 69 13.49 -6.02 -8.53
CA ASP A 69 12.15 -5.75 -9.03
C ASP A 69 11.19 -5.48 -7.86
N THR A 70 11.33 -6.23 -6.75
CA THR A 70 10.57 -5.95 -5.52
C THR A 70 10.89 -4.57 -4.95
N GLN A 71 12.18 -4.21 -4.86
CA GLN A 71 12.54 -2.89 -4.35
C GLN A 71 12.04 -1.77 -5.28
N SER A 72 12.09 -1.98 -6.59
CA SER A 72 11.58 -1.04 -7.59
C SER A 72 10.07 -0.85 -7.46
N ALA A 73 9.31 -1.94 -7.38
CA ALA A 73 7.85 -1.90 -7.23
C ALA A 73 7.41 -1.21 -5.94
N ILE A 74 8.09 -1.47 -4.82
CA ILE A 74 7.79 -0.77 -3.55
C ILE A 74 8.13 0.72 -3.65
N THR A 75 9.26 1.07 -4.29
CA THR A 75 9.65 2.47 -4.46
C THR A 75 8.61 3.22 -5.31
N GLN A 76 8.17 2.64 -6.42
CA GLN A 76 7.09 3.18 -7.25
C GLN A 76 5.79 3.32 -6.46
N PHE A 77 5.42 2.31 -5.66
CA PHE A 77 4.26 2.38 -4.78
C PHE A 77 4.38 3.57 -3.81
N SER A 78 5.55 3.86 -3.25
CA SER A 78 5.72 4.96 -2.29
C SER A 78 5.87 6.34 -2.93
N SER A 79 6.44 6.45 -4.12
CA SER A 79 6.78 7.76 -4.71
C SER A 79 5.60 8.46 -5.35
N GLU A 80 4.62 7.70 -5.81
CA GLU A 80 3.50 8.20 -6.62
C GLU A 80 2.24 8.50 -5.80
N ASN A 81 2.30 8.43 -4.46
CA ASN A 81 1.17 8.79 -3.59
C ASN A 81 1.63 9.34 -2.24
N GLU A 82 0.72 10.02 -1.54
CA GLU A 82 0.95 10.56 -0.19
C GLU A 82 0.65 9.55 0.92
N LEU A 83 0.72 8.24 0.64
CA LEU A 83 0.46 7.19 1.63
C LEU A 83 1.75 6.71 2.29
N ALA A 84 1.69 6.53 3.60
CA ALA A 84 2.76 5.90 4.36
C ALA A 84 2.60 4.37 4.32
N ILE A 85 3.68 3.65 3.98
CA ILE A 85 3.73 2.20 4.11
C ILE A 85 4.08 1.84 5.57
N SER A 86 3.24 1.02 6.19
CA SER A 86 3.51 0.43 7.50
C SER A 86 4.51 -0.73 7.35
N THR A 87 5.79 -0.45 7.59
CA THR A 87 6.86 -1.47 7.53
C THR A 87 6.60 -2.65 8.47
N GLU A 88 5.95 -2.42 9.63
CA GLU A 88 5.67 -3.48 10.59
C GLU A 88 4.55 -4.45 10.16
N LYS A 89 3.65 -4.01 9.26
CA LYS A 89 2.55 -4.83 8.76
C LYS A 89 2.83 -5.46 7.40
N THR A 90 3.74 -4.88 6.63
CA THR A 90 4.12 -5.41 5.32
C THR A 90 4.84 -6.75 5.48
N ASN A 91 4.28 -7.79 4.85
CA ASN A 91 4.83 -9.13 4.82
C ASN A 91 4.91 -9.63 3.38
N TYR A 92 5.70 -10.67 3.12
CA TYR A 92 5.78 -11.31 1.82
C TYR A 92 5.70 -12.83 1.95
N ILE A 93 5.22 -13.47 0.89
CA ILE A 93 5.23 -14.91 0.71
C ILE A 93 6.03 -15.19 -0.56
N LEU A 94 7.05 -16.05 -0.48
CA LEU A 94 7.85 -16.43 -1.63
C LEU A 94 7.38 -17.78 -2.18
N PHE A 95 6.93 -17.79 -3.43
CA PHE A 95 6.71 -19.01 -4.20
C PHE A 95 7.91 -19.25 -5.12
N SER A 96 8.70 -20.28 -4.84
CA SER A 96 9.90 -20.56 -5.64
C SER A 96 10.26 -22.04 -5.63
N LYS A 97 10.78 -22.52 -6.77
CA LYS A 97 11.44 -23.83 -6.88
C LYS A 97 12.94 -23.76 -6.51
N MET A 98 13.46 -22.58 -6.17
CA MET A 98 14.88 -22.39 -5.88
C MET A 98 15.29 -23.06 -4.57
N VAL A 99 16.45 -23.73 -4.61
CA VAL A 99 17.01 -24.49 -3.47
C VAL A 99 17.41 -23.56 -2.30
N ARG A 100 17.70 -22.28 -2.57
CA ARG A 100 18.03 -21.28 -1.55
C ARG A 100 17.17 -20.04 -1.74
N SER A 101 16.28 -19.81 -0.78
CA SER A 101 15.43 -18.62 -0.73
C SER A 101 16.26 -17.37 -0.42
N SER A 102 16.08 -16.32 -1.24
CA SER A 102 16.58 -14.99 -0.91
C SER A 102 15.73 -14.36 0.18
N LYS A 103 16.38 -13.78 1.18
CA LYS A 103 15.70 -12.94 2.16
C LYS A 103 15.48 -11.56 1.54
N ILE A 104 14.22 -11.24 1.24
CA ILE A 104 13.82 -9.89 0.88
C ILE A 104 13.72 -9.09 2.18
N THR A 105 14.45 -7.98 2.26
CA THR A 105 14.36 -7.04 3.39
C THR A 105 13.85 -5.72 2.88
N PHE A 106 12.66 -5.34 3.34
CA PHE A 106 12.16 -3.99 3.17
C PHE A 106 12.65 -3.15 4.36
N LYS A 107 13.49 -2.15 4.08
CA LYS A 107 13.70 -1.04 5.00
C LYS A 107 12.80 0.07 4.44
N GLY A 108 11.86 0.53 5.25
CA GLY A 108 10.96 1.62 4.83
C GLY A 108 11.71 2.78 4.21
N VAL A 109 11.03 3.50 3.32
CA VAL A 109 11.53 4.75 2.72
C VAL A 109 11.80 5.78 3.82
#